data_AF-A0A6G1FE93-F1
#
_entry.id   AF-A0A6G1FE93-F1
#
_cell.length_a   1.000
_cell.length_b   1.000
_cell.length_c   1.000
_cell.angle_alpha   90.00
_cell.angle_beta   90.00
_cell.angle_gamma   90.00
#
_symmetry.space_group_name_H-M   'P 1'
#
loop_
_entity.id
_entity.type
_entity.pdbx_description
1 polymer ?
#
loop_
_entity_poly.entity_id
_entity_poly.type
_entity_poly.pdbx_seq_one_letter_code
_entity_poly.pdbx_strand_id
1 'polypeptide(L)'
;MMEKKLELIQARDGDKVCFTSSQLDGPASDWWDAYKASREHDWAEFTAAFRENFVPAAIMKMKRDEFRTLRQDKLSVQGYLNKFT
;
A
#
# COMPACT_ATOMS: atom_id res chain seq x y z
N MET A 1 -4.58 1.49 6.65
CA MET A 1 -5.86 1.96 7.22
C MET A 1 -7.00 1.95 6.20
N MET A 2 -6.72 2.27 4.93
CA MET A 2 -7.73 2.34 3.87
C MET A 2 -8.30 0.97 3.48
N GLU A 3 -7.46 -0.07 3.32
CA GLU A 3 -7.89 -1.45 3.03
C GLU A 3 -8.86 -2.00 4.10
N LYS A 4 -8.50 -1.88 5.39
CA LYS A 4 -9.37 -2.30 6.50
C LYS A 4 -10.73 -1.60 6.51
N LYS A 5 -10.79 -0.33 6.08
CA LYS A 5 -12.05 0.44 6.00
C LYS A 5 -12.92 -0.03 4.83
N LEU A 6 -12.29 -0.42 3.71
CA LEU A 6 -12.96 -0.94 2.52
C LEU A 6 -13.48 -2.36 2.71
N GLU A 7 -12.76 -3.19 3.47
CA GLU A 7 -13.21 -4.52 3.89
C GLU A 7 -14.44 -4.44 4.79
N LEU A 8 -14.50 -3.44 5.68
CA LEU A 8 -15.62 -3.26 6.61
C LEU A 8 -16.95 -2.97 5.90
N ILE A 9 -16.90 -2.31 4.74
CA ILE A 9 -18.09 -1.91 3.98
C ILE A 9 -18.45 -2.88 2.85
N GLN A 10 -17.77 -4.03 2.75
CA GLN A 10 -17.94 -5.01 1.66
C GLN A 10 -17.95 -4.34 0.26
N ALA A 11 -17.10 -3.34 0.06
CA ALA A 11 -17.02 -2.63 -1.22
C ALA A 11 -16.69 -3.63 -2.34
N ARG A 12 -17.41 -3.54 -3.46
CA ARG A 12 -17.04 -4.30 -4.66
C ARG A 12 -15.70 -3.75 -5.18
N ASP A 13 -14.94 -4.57 -5.89
CA ASP A 13 -13.57 -4.18 -6.23
C ASP A 13 -13.49 -2.90 -7.08
N GLY A 14 -14.48 -2.63 -7.94
CA GLY A 14 -14.59 -1.35 -8.65
C GLY A 14 -14.82 -0.14 -7.73
N ASP A 15 -15.61 -0.31 -6.65
CA ASP A 15 -15.87 0.75 -5.66
C ASP A 15 -14.61 1.04 -4.82
N LYS A 16 -13.80 0.00 -4.55
CA LYS A 16 -12.52 0.15 -3.83
C LYS A 16 -11.55 1.00 -4.63
N VAL A 17 -11.39 0.69 -5.92
CA VAL A 17 -10.50 1.43 -6.84
C VAL A 17 -10.94 2.89 -6.95
N CYS A 18 -12.25 3.14 -7.11
CA CYS A 18 -12.79 4.49 -7.17
C CYS A 18 -12.51 5.25 -5.86
N PHE A 19 -12.78 4.64 -4.71
CA PHE A 19 -12.57 5.27 -3.41
C PHE A 19 -11.11 5.61 -3.16
N THR A 20 -10.17 4.69 -3.41
CA THR A 20 -8.75 4.98 -3.15
C THR A 20 -8.14 5.91 -4.19
N SER A 21 -8.57 5.85 -5.45
CA SER A 21 -8.11 6.80 -6.45
C SER A 21 -8.50 8.23 -6.11
N SER A 22 -9.67 8.43 -5.50
CA SER A 22 -10.11 9.74 -5.01
C SER A 22 -9.28 10.28 -3.83
N GLN A 23 -8.46 9.43 -3.21
CA GLN A 23 -7.56 9.79 -2.10
C GLN A 23 -6.12 10.02 -2.59
N LEU A 24 -5.83 9.74 -3.87
CA LEU A 24 -4.54 10.10 -4.46
C LEU A 24 -4.50 11.61 -4.68
N ASP A 25 -3.32 12.19 -4.51
CA ASP A 25 -3.10 13.62 -4.72
C ASP A 25 -1.75 13.84 -5.41
N GLY A 26 -1.61 14.97 -6.09
CA GLY A 26 -0.41 15.34 -6.83
C GLY A 26 0.03 14.27 -7.85
N PRO A 27 1.33 13.91 -7.92
CA PRO A 27 1.88 13.03 -8.94
C PRO A 27 1.22 11.63 -9.03
N ALA A 28 0.64 11.16 -7.93
CA ALA A 28 -0.06 9.87 -7.90
C ALA A 28 -1.45 9.94 -8.56
N SER A 29 -2.13 11.09 -8.47
CA SER A 29 -3.41 11.34 -9.14
C SER A 29 -3.21 11.39 -10.66
N ASP A 30 -2.22 12.19 -11.11
CA ASP A 30 -1.90 12.33 -12.54
C ASP A 30 -1.52 10.98 -13.19
N TRP A 31 -0.74 10.16 -12.48
CA TRP A 31 -0.43 8.79 -12.92
C TRP A 31 -1.67 7.92 -13.03
N TRP A 32 -2.56 7.96 -12.04
CA TRP A 32 -3.74 7.11 -12.03
C TRP A 32 -4.71 7.48 -13.16
N ASP A 33 -4.87 8.77 -13.46
CA ASP A 33 -5.70 9.24 -14.58
C ASP A 33 -5.14 8.79 -15.94
N ALA A 34 -3.82 8.76 -16.10
CA ALA A 34 -3.19 8.18 -17.29
C ALA A 34 -3.32 6.65 -17.33
N TYR A 35 -3.23 5.97 -16.18
CA TYR A 35 -3.26 4.50 -16.09
C TYR A 35 -4.67 3.93 -16.30
N LYS A 36 -5.70 4.56 -15.74
CA LYS A 36 -7.11 4.13 -15.87
C LYS A 36 -7.71 4.36 -17.27
N ALA A 37 -7.13 5.25 -18.07
CA ALA A 37 -7.59 5.51 -19.43
C ALA A 37 -7.46 4.30 -20.37
N SER A 38 -6.70 3.27 -19.97
CA SER A 38 -6.39 2.10 -20.78
C SER A 38 -7.39 0.93 -20.65
N ARG A 39 -8.15 0.81 -19.55
CA ARG A 39 -9.19 -0.23 -19.29
C ARG A 39 -9.81 -0.11 -17.89
N GLU A 40 -10.89 -0.86 -17.63
CA GLU A 40 -11.32 -1.15 -16.26
C GLU A 40 -10.26 -2.02 -15.56
N HIS A 41 -9.87 -1.63 -14.34
CA HIS A 41 -8.89 -2.35 -13.53
C HIS A 41 -9.56 -2.86 -12.25
N ASP A 42 -9.20 -4.07 -11.84
CA ASP A 42 -9.60 -4.60 -10.54
C ASP A 42 -8.73 -4.04 -9.40
N TRP A 43 -9.13 -4.30 -8.15
CA TRP A 43 -8.42 -3.83 -6.96
C TRP A 43 -6.98 -4.39 -6.86
N ALA A 44 -6.75 -5.61 -7.34
CA ALA A 44 -5.46 -6.26 -7.27
C ALA A 44 -4.47 -5.62 -8.26
N GLU A 45 -4.92 -5.32 -9.48
CA GLU A 45 -4.15 -4.64 -10.51
C GLU A 45 -3.79 -3.20 -10.11
N PHE A 46 -4.73 -2.44 -9.54
CA PHE A 46 -4.44 -1.13 -8.95
C PHE A 46 -3.32 -1.23 -7.92
N THR A 47 -3.45 -2.15 -6.97
CA THR A 47 -2.52 -2.29 -5.85
C THR A 47 -1.12 -2.70 -6.33
N ALA A 48 -1.04 -3.61 -7.30
CA ALA A 48 0.23 -4.05 -7.87
C ALA A 48 0.93 -2.89 -8.62
N ALA A 49 0.22 -2.21 -9.51
CA ALA A 49 0.77 -1.13 -10.32
C ALA A 49 1.16 0.09 -9.46
N PHE A 50 0.36 0.42 -8.45
CA PHE A 50 0.67 1.49 -7.50
C PHE A 50 1.94 1.15 -6.70
N ARG A 51 2.08 -0.08 -6.22
CA ARG A 51 3.29 -0.51 -5.52
C ARG A 51 4.51 -0.47 -6.43
N GLU A 52 4.40 -0.89 -7.68
CA GLU A 52 5.53 -0.85 -8.61
C GLU A 52 6.00 0.57 -8.92
N ASN A 53 5.08 1.51 -9.12
CA ASN A 53 5.41 2.89 -9.50
C ASN A 53 5.85 3.76 -8.31
N PHE A 54 5.25 3.57 -7.13
CA PHE A 54 5.44 4.46 -5.98
C PHE A 54 6.17 3.83 -4.81
N VAL A 55 6.42 2.52 -4.83
CA VAL A 55 7.22 1.85 -3.80
C VAL A 55 8.55 1.41 -4.40
N PRO A 56 9.65 2.16 -4.18
CA PRO A 56 10.94 1.80 -4.75
C PRO A 56 11.39 0.42 -4.27
N ALA A 57 11.79 -0.44 -5.20
CA ALA A 57 12.27 -1.80 -4.89
C ALA A 57 13.45 -1.79 -3.90
N ALA A 58 14.28 -0.75 -3.93
CA ALA A 58 15.38 -0.52 -2.99
C ALA A 58 14.88 -0.30 -1.55
N ILE A 59 13.79 0.46 -1.36
CA ILE A 59 13.18 0.69 -0.05
C ILE A 59 12.55 -0.60 0.48
N MET A 60 11.90 -1.38 -0.38
CA MET A 60 11.37 -2.71 0.01
C MET A 60 12.48 -3.68 0.38
N LYS A 61 13.60 -3.67 -0.34
CA LYS A 61 14.78 -4.48 -0.01
C LYS A 61 15.39 -4.05 1.33
N MET A 62 15.61 -2.75 1.54
CA MET A 62 16.08 -2.20 2.82
C MET A 62 15.16 -2.57 3.97
N LYS A 63 13.85 -2.41 3.83
CA LYS A 63 12.88 -2.78 4.87
C LYS A 63 12.87 -4.27 5.16
N ARG A 64 13.03 -5.13 4.14
CA ARG A 64 13.20 -6.59 4.33
C ARG A 64 14.49 -6.91 5.08
N ASP A 65 15.58 -6.23 4.78
CA ASP A 65 16.88 -6.46 5.43
C ASP A 65 16.86 -5.94 6.88
N GLU A 66 16.27 -4.76 7.14
CA GLU A 66 15.98 -4.27 8.49
C GLU A 66 15.16 -5.29 9.28
N PHE A 67 14.08 -5.82 8.69
CA PHE A 67 13.23 -6.83 9.32
C PHE A 67 13.98 -8.13 9.63
N ARG A 68 14.89 -8.58 8.76
CA ARG A 68 15.72 -9.76 8.99
C ARG A 68 16.75 -9.56 10.11
N THR A 69 17.25 -8.34 10.26
CA THR A 69 18.22 -7.98 11.30
C THR A 69 17.57 -7.58 12.63
N LEU A 70 16.25 -7.39 12.64
CA LEU A 70 15.47 -7.05 13.81
C LEU A 70 15.45 -8.25 14.79
N ARG A 71 16.17 -8.09 15.90
CA ARG A 71 16.11 -8.98 17.05
C ARG A 71 15.47 -8.23 18.22
N GLN A 72 14.70 -8.97 19.02
CA GLN A 72 14.04 -8.43 20.21
C GLN A 72 15.06 -7.93 21.25
N ASP A 73 16.23 -8.59 21.35
CA ASP A 73 17.31 -8.28 22.30
C ASP A 73 16.79 -7.85 23.68
N LYS A 74 17.10 -6.62 24.14
CA LYS A 74 16.70 -6.08 25.44
C LYS A 74 15.39 -5.28 25.40
N LEU A 75 14.70 -5.24 24.26
CA LEU A 75 13.44 -4.51 24.14
C LEU A 75 12.31 -5.30 24.81
N SER A 76 11.46 -4.60 25.57
CA SER A 76 10.20 -5.15 26.02
C SER A 76 9.36 -5.57 24.81
N VAL A 77 8.47 -6.55 24.98
CA VAL A 77 7.58 -7.04 23.90
C VAL A 77 6.84 -5.88 23.23
N GLN A 78 6.44 -4.86 24.01
CA GLN A 78 5.78 -3.65 23.51
C GLN A 78 6.73 -2.70 22.74
N GLY A 79 7.97 -2.55 23.20
CA GLY A 79 9.00 -1.78 22.49
C GLY A 79 9.47 -2.45 21.19
N TYR A 80 9.40 -3.78 21.13
CA TYR A 80 9.59 -4.54 19.90
C TYR A 80 8.39 -4.34 18.97
N LEU A 81 7.15 -4.46 19.47
CA LEU A 81 5.91 -4.31 18.69
C LEU A 81 5.77 -2.93 18.01
N ASN A 82 6.21 -1.85 18.68
CA ASN A 82 6.20 -0.50 18.10
C ASN A 82 7.18 -0.34 16.92
N LYS A 83 8.13 -1.26 16.71
CA LYS A 83 8.95 -1.28 15.48
C LYS A 83 8.23 -1.95 14.29
N PHE A 84 7.06 -2.56 14.51
CA PHE A 84 6.22 -3.22 13.50
C PHE A 84 5.02 -2.39 13.03
N THR A 85 4.67 -1.31 13.75
CA THR A 85 3.47 -0.48 13.48
C THR A 85 3.87 0.88 12.94
#